data_AF-A0A7X2ZTD2-F1
#
_entry.id   AF-A0A7X2ZTD2-F1
#
_cell.length_a   1.000
_cell.length_b   1.000
_cell.length_c   1.000
_cell.angle_alpha   90.00
_cell.angle_beta   90.00
_cell.angle_gamma   90.00
#
_symmetry.space_group_name_H-M   'P 1'
#
loop_
_entity.id
_entity.type
_entity.pdbx_description
1 polymer ?
#
loop_
_entity_poly.entity_id
_entity_poly.type
_entity_poly.pdbx_seq_one_letter_code
_entity_poly.pdbx_strand_id
1 'polypeptide(L)'
;MIKKAQENEDLKNLVGGYQTPHKSLFIFTSNGRWENVSAENITTEILFQGPVYNKENNPTWKEIEKTAKEQPIKEGEVNKGLSPDGKDIFVHKTDLNRATIFGVKGFVSTIIWEDDYQYTITDNYTSYDNSEGNGFVNQVKVRYYGDKDEVTFEQLEGRKYYLKRLLEKIISSGVITNIKY
;
A
#
# COMPACT_ATOMS: atom_id res chain seq x y z
N MET A 1 -2.55 42.53 11.23
CA MET A 1 -3.17 41.19 11.22
C MET A 1 -2.22 40.21 10.56
N ILE A 2 -1.35 39.55 11.32
CA ILE A 2 -0.53 38.44 10.84
C ILE A 2 -0.82 37.29 11.80
N LYS A 3 -1.81 36.46 11.44
CA LYS A 3 -2.25 35.33 12.28
C LYS A 3 -2.64 34.12 11.42
N LYS A 4 -2.01 33.96 10.24
CA LYS A 4 -2.28 32.85 9.30
C LYS A 4 -1.07 31.97 8.98
N ALA A 5 0.12 32.27 9.51
CA ALA A 5 1.32 31.48 9.24
C ALA A 5 1.69 30.48 10.36
N GLN A 6 1.17 30.66 11.59
CA GLN A 6 1.58 29.87 12.75
C GLN A 6 0.88 28.49 12.87
N GLU A 7 -0.22 28.23 12.18
CA GLU A 7 -0.95 26.95 12.32
C GLU A 7 -0.41 25.81 11.44
N ASN A 8 0.53 26.09 10.53
CA ASN A 8 1.07 25.09 9.59
C ASN A 8 2.37 24.40 10.05
N GLU A 9 2.97 24.83 11.16
CA GLU A 9 4.24 24.26 11.65
C GLU A 9 4.07 23.09 12.64
N ASP A 10 2.88 22.89 13.21
CA ASP A 10 2.64 21.95 14.31
C ASP A 10 2.31 20.51 13.87
N LEU A 11 2.22 20.24 12.57
CA LEU A 11 1.92 18.91 12.00
C LEU A 11 3.16 18.24 11.38
N LYS A 12 4.37 18.67 11.76
CA LYS A 12 5.61 18.21 11.12
C LYS A 12 5.97 16.75 11.41
N ASN A 13 5.39 16.11 12.44
CA ASN A 13 5.81 14.77 12.87
C ASN A 13 4.62 13.80 13.04
N LEU A 14 4.00 13.39 11.92
CA LEU A 14 3.11 12.23 11.93
C LEU A 14 3.95 10.96 12.11
N VAL A 15 3.66 10.20 13.16
CA VAL A 15 4.27 8.90 13.44
C VAL A 15 3.20 7.82 13.37
N GLY A 16 3.45 6.83 12.51
CA GLY A 16 2.61 5.64 12.38
C GLY A 16 3.15 4.48 13.21
N GLY A 17 2.26 3.84 13.97
CA GLY A 17 2.48 2.57 14.64
C GLY A 17 1.56 1.50 14.07
N TYR A 18 2.02 0.25 14.05
CA TYR A 18 1.21 -0.90 13.65
C TYR A 18 1.60 -2.14 14.44
N GLN A 19 0.71 -3.12 14.47
CA GLN A 19 1.01 -4.39 15.13
C GLN A 19 2.11 -5.12 14.35
N THR A 20 3.21 -5.41 15.03
CA THR A 20 4.30 -6.19 14.45
C THR A 20 3.84 -7.64 14.26
N PRO A 21 3.90 -8.21 13.04
CA PRO A 21 3.61 -9.63 12.87
C PRO A 21 4.62 -10.49 13.63
N HIS A 22 4.20 -11.70 14.04
CA HIS A 22 5.10 -12.61 14.74
C HIS A 22 6.28 -13.01 13.84
N LYS A 23 7.49 -13.09 14.42
CA LYS A 23 8.75 -13.32 13.68
C LYS A 23 8.82 -14.67 12.95
N SER A 24 8.01 -15.65 13.36
CA SER A 24 7.89 -16.93 12.65
C SER A 24 7.13 -16.82 11.33
N LEU A 25 6.35 -15.74 11.15
CA LEU A 25 5.61 -15.47 9.93
C LEU A 25 6.31 -14.40 9.11
N PHE A 26 6.64 -13.24 9.68
CA PHE A 26 7.31 -12.17 8.93
C PHE A 26 8.59 -11.73 9.59
N ILE A 27 9.61 -11.50 8.77
CA ILE A 27 10.91 -10.96 9.16
C ILE A 27 10.96 -9.51 8.71
N PHE A 28 11.40 -8.62 9.60
CA PHE A 28 11.68 -7.22 9.26
C PHE A 28 12.97 -7.15 8.46
N THR A 29 12.92 -6.56 7.26
CA THR A 29 14.09 -6.53 6.36
C THR A 29 14.70 -5.14 6.23
N SER A 30 13.90 -4.06 6.21
CA SER A 30 14.37 -2.66 6.27
C SER A 30 13.17 -1.68 6.20
N ASN A 31 13.32 -0.40 6.56
CA ASN A 31 12.40 0.71 6.20
C ASN A 31 10.87 0.40 6.18
N GLY A 32 10.34 -0.25 7.22
CA GLY A 32 8.91 -0.59 7.29
C GLY A 32 8.47 -1.76 6.40
N ARG A 33 9.44 -2.49 5.83
CA ARG A 33 9.30 -3.68 4.99
C ARG A 33 9.38 -4.94 5.85
N TRP A 34 8.39 -5.80 5.66
CA TRP A 34 8.28 -7.11 6.29
C TRP A 34 8.12 -8.16 5.20
N GLU A 35 8.83 -9.28 5.34
CA GLU A 35 8.82 -10.34 4.35
C GLU A 35 8.50 -11.68 4.96
N ASN A 36 7.77 -12.49 4.20
CA ASN A 36 7.59 -13.90 4.41
C ASN A 36 7.89 -14.62 3.09
N VAL A 37 8.65 -15.71 3.13
CA VAL A 37 8.81 -16.62 1.99
C VAL A 37 8.15 -17.95 2.34
N SER A 38 7.28 -18.45 1.47
CA SER A 38 6.60 -19.73 1.67
C SER A 38 7.47 -20.93 1.27
N ALA A 39 7.01 -22.16 1.55
CA ALA A 39 7.72 -23.37 1.14
C ALA A 39 7.68 -23.57 -0.39
N GLU A 40 6.73 -22.94 -1.06
CA GLU A 40 6.52 -22.91 -2.51
C GLU A 40 7.20 -21.70 -3.16
N ASN A 41 8.21 -21.10 -2.51
CA ASN A 41 8.99 -19.96 -2.99
C ASN A 41 8.18 -18.68 -3.30
N ILE A 42 6.96 -18.55 -2.77
CA ILE A 42 6.19 -17.31 -2.88
C ILE A 42 6.66 -16.33 -1.82
N THR A 43 7.15 -15.17 -2.26
CA THR A 43 7.47 -14.06 -1.38
C THR A 43 6.24 -13.18 -1.17
N THR A 44 5.86 -12.99 0.09
CA THR A 44 4.90 -11.97 0.52
C THR A 44 5.64 -10.83 1.21
N GLU A 45 5.48 -9.62 0.68
CA GLU A 45 6.05 -8.40 1.23
C GLU A 45 4.94 -7.48 1.72
N ILE A 46 5.14 -6.87 2.88
CA ILE A 46 4.33 -5.75 3.38
C ILE A 46 5.26 -4.54 3.53
N LEU A 47 4.91 -3.42 2.91
CA LEU A 47 5.63 -2.16 3.00
C LEU A 47 4.70 -1.10 3.59
N PHE A 48 4.95 -0.76 4.85
CA PHE A 48 4.31 0.37 5.51
C PHE A 48 5.00 1.66 5.08
N GLN A 49 4.29 2.49 4.31
CA GLN A 49 4.79 3.80 3.95
C GLN A 49 4.38 4.79 5.05
N GLY A 50 5.28 5.72 5.37
CA GLY A 50 4.97 6.77 6.33
C GLY A 50 3.77 7.62 5.84
N PRO A 51 2.92 8.12 6.74
CA PRO A 51 1.83 9.00 6.36
C PRO A 51 2.38 10.26 5.69
N VAL A 52 1.73 10.70 4.61
CA VAL A 52 2.13 11.91 3.89
C VAL A 52 1.12 13.00 4.20
N TYR A 53 1.58 14.13 4.74
CA TYR A 53 0.72 15.27 5.06
C TYR A 53 0.46 16.14 3.83
N ASN A 54 -0.79 16.61 3.66
CA ASN A 54 -1.19 17.50 2.56
C ASN A 54 -0.73 18.96 2.81
N LYS A 55 0.58 19.19 2.74
CA LYS A 55 1.21 20.49 3.02
C LYS A 55 0.61 21.64 2.19
N GLU A 56 0.25 21.36 0.95
CA GLU A 56 -0.24 22.33 -0.02
C GLU A 56 -1.76 22.51 0.00
N ASN A 57 -2.47 21.78 0.87
CA ASN A 57 -3.94 21.74 0.89
C ASN A 57 -4.54 21.44 -0.48
N ASN A 58 -3.92 20.51 -1.23
CA ASN A 58 -4.37 20.15 -2.55
C ASN A 58 -5.71 19.40 -2.45
N PRO A 59 -6.80 19.90 -3.07
CA PRO A 59 -8.11 19.28 -2.96
C PRO A 59 -8.19 17.90 -3.61
N THR A 60 -7.31 17.57 -4.56
CA THR A 60 -7.30 16.25 -5.23
C THR A 60 -7.02 15.10 -4.28
N TRP A 61 -6.42 15.38 -3.12
CA TRP A 61 -6.17 14.37 -2.08
C TRP A 61 -7.46 13.82 -1.45
N LYS A 62 -8.56 14.56 -1.55
CA LYS A 62 -9.90 14.07 -1.16
C LYS A 62 -10.52 13.17 -2.22
N GLU A 63 -9.99 13.21 -3.43
CA GLU A 63 -10.46 12.46 -4.60
C GLU A 63 -9.58 11.25 -4.92
N ILE A 64 -8.72 10.80 -3.98
CA ILE A 64 -7.76 9.69 -4.21
C ILE A 64 -8.39 8.41 -4.77
N GLU A 65 -9.64 8.11 -4.42
CA GLU A 65 -10.35 6.94 -4.98
C GLU A 65 -10.73 7.15 -6.45
N LYS A 66 -11.14 8.37 -6.82
CA LYS A 66 -11.42 8.72 -8.22
C LYS A 66 -10.13 8.63 -9.03
N THR A 67 -9.03 9.18 -8.52
CA THR A 67 -7.71 9.04 -9.15
C THR A 67 -7.31 7.57 -9.31
N ALA A 68 -7.60 6.70 -8.33
CA ALA A 68 -7.32 5.28 -8.43
C ALA A 68 -8.17 4.59 -9.53
N LYS A 69 -9.43 4.97 -9.70
CA LYS A 69 -10.32 4.45 -10.77
C LYS A 69 -9.91 4.94 -12.16
N GLU A 70 -9.39 6.15 -12.24
CA GLU A 70 -8.98 6.81 -13.49
C GLU A 70 -7.51 6.55 -13.83
N GLN A 71 -6.82 5.66 -13.10
CA GLN A 71 -5.43 5.32 -13.41
C GLN A 71 -5.33 4.79 -14.85
N PRO A 72 -4.32 5.23 -15.63
CA PRO A 72 -4.16 4.85 -17.03
C PRO A 72 -3.53 3.45 -17.17
N ILE A 73 -3.94 2.50 -16.32
CA ILE A 73 -3.52 1.10 -16.39
C ILE A 73 -4.49 0.38 -17.31
N LYS A 74 -3.95 -0.32 -18.31
CA LYS A 74 -4.75 -1.09 -19.25
C LYS A 74 -4.60 -2.58 -19.00
N GLU A 75 -5.72 -3.25 -18.72
CA GLU A 75 -5.77 -4.71 -18.60
C GLU A 75 -5.60 -5.37 -19.97
N GLY A 76 -4.91 -6.51 -20.00
CA GLY A 76 -4.59 -7.25 -21.22
C GLY A 76 -3.52 -6.60 -22.10
N GLU A 77 -2.84 -5.55 -21.62
CA GLU A 77 -1.80 -4.82 -22.37
C GLU A 77 -0.49 -4.70 -21.57
N VAL A 78 0.60 -4.46 -22.31
CA VAL A 78 1.89 -4.05 -21.74
C VAL A 78 1.79 -2.58 -21.34
N ASN A 79 2.04 -2.30 -20.06
CA ASN A 79 2.05 -0.97 -19.48
C ASN A 79 3.51 -0.55 -19.20
N LYS A 80 3.90 0.62 -19.70
CA LYS A 80 5.30 1.04 -19.70
C LYS A 80 5.74 1.64 -18.36
N GLY A 81 6.92 1.23 -17.89
CA GLY A 81 7.57 1.82 -16.72
C GLY A 81 6.80 1.71 -15.40
N LEU A 82 5.99 0.67 -15.23
CA LEU A 82 5.19 0.46 -14.02
C LEU A 82 5.78 -0.57 -13.05
N SER A 83 6.83 -1.32 -13.43
CA SER A 83 7.53 -2.18 -12.50
C SER A 83 8.28 -1.35 -11.44
N PRO A 84 8.70 -1.97 -10.30
CA PRO A 84 9.52 -1.29 -9.30
C PRO A 84 10.84 -0.71 -9.83
N ASP A 85 11.41 -1.31 -10.88
CA ASP A 85 12.65 -0.88 -11.55
C ASP A 85 12.40 -0.06 -12.83
N GLY A 86 11.15 0.36 -13.09
CA GLY A 86 10.80 1.20 -14.23
C GLY A 86 10.79 0.49 -15.58
N LYS A 87 10.67 -0.85 -15.56
CA LYS A 87 10.42 -1.69 -16.72
C LYS A 87 8.94 -1.80 -17.05
N ASP A 88 8.69 -2.31 -18.24
CA ASP A 88 7.37 -2.61 -18.76
C ASP A 88 6.81 -3.86 -18.06
N ILE A 89 5.50 -3.87 -17.80
CA ILE A 89 4.79 -5.00 -17.19
C ILE A 89 3.56 -5.34 -18.01
N PHE A 90 3.20 -6.61 -18.09
CA PHE A 90 1.91 -7.03 -18.62
C PHE A 90 0.88 -7.09 -17.49
N VAL A 91 -0.23 -6.36 -17.61
CA VAL A 91 -1.27 -6.33 -16.58
C VAL A 91 -2.41 -7.26 -16.98
N HIS A 92 -2.65 -8.28 -16.17
CA HIS A 92 -3.73 -9.25 -16.38
C HIS A 92 -5.06 -8.71 -15.89
N LYS A 93 -5.05 -8.04 -14.74
CA LYS A 93 -6.28 -7.59 -14.07
C LYS A 93 -6.00 -6.48 -13.07
N THR A 94 -6.98 -5.62 -12.89
CA THR A 94 -7.07 -4.67 -11.80
C THR A 94 -8.38 -4.85 -11.04
N ASP A 95 -8.37 -4.58 -9.73
CA ASP A 95 -9.59 -4.55 -8.92
C ASP A 95 -9.52 -3.38 -7.93
N LEU A 96 -10.67 -2.84 -7.54
CA LEU A 96 -10.75 -1.79 -6.53
C LEU A 96 -11.82 -2.14 -5.50
N ASN A 97 -11.42 -2.30 -4.24
CA ASN A 97 -12.30 -2.72 -3.16
C ASN A 97 -12.20 -1.79 -1.95
N ARG A 98 -13.27 -1.74 -1.14
CA ARG A 98 -13.26 -0.99 0.13
C ARG A 98 -12.35 -1.65 1.14
N ALA A 99 -11.60 -0.84 1.88
CA ALA A 99 -10.72 -1.31 2.96
C ALA A 99 -10.75 -0.33 4.14
N THR A 100 -10.22 -0.76 5.28
CA THR A 100 -9.94 0.12 6.43
C THR A 100 -8.43 0.11 6.66
N ILE A 101 -7.82 1.29 6.68
CA ILE A 101 -6.37 1.49 6.77
C ILE A 101 -6.11 2.44 7.94
N PHE A 102 -5.34 2.01 8.94
CA PHE A 102 -5.08 2.77 10.18
C PHE A 102 -6.36 3.33 10.84
N GLY A 103 -7.43 2.52 10.93
CA GLY A 103 -8.73 2.94 11.46
C GLY A 103 -9.59 3.81 10.53
N VAL A 104 -9.07 4.25 9.38
CA VAL A 104 -9.73 5.16 8.44
C VAL A 104 -10.31 4.39 7.25
N LYS A 105 -11.50 4.78 6.77
CA LYS A 105 -12.09 4.20 5.56
C LYS A 105 -11.31 4.62 4.33
N GLY A 106 -11.00 3.65 3.47
CA GLY A 106 -10.31 3.86 2.22
C GLY A 106 -10.58 2.73 1.24
N PHE A 107 -9.55 2.38 0.48
CA PHE A 107 -9.65 1.34 -0.54
C PHE A 107 -8.35 0.55 -0.67
N VAL A 108 -8.45 -0.62 -1.30
CA VAL A 108 -7.33 -1.38 -1.81
C VAL A 108 -7.47 -1.47 -3.32
N SER A 109 -6.45 -1.02 -4.03
CA SER A 109 -6.31 -1.23 -5.48
C SER A 109 -5.39 -2.43 -5.70
N THR A 110 -5.92 -3.47 -6.33
CA THR A 110 -5.17 -4.68 -6.69
C THR A 110 -4.73 -4.57 -8.15
N ILE A 111 -3.48 -4.93 -8.44
CA ILE A 111 -2.95 -5.11 -9.78
C ILE A 111 -2.32 -6.50 -9.86
N ILE A 112 -2.78 -7.31 -10.80
CA ILE A 112 -2.22 -8.63 -11.13
C ILE A 112 -1.40 -8.45 -12.42
N TRP A 113 -0.10 -8.70 -12.34
CA TRP A 113 0.82 -8.38 -13.43
C TRP A 113 2.01 -9.32 -13.47
N GLU A 114 2.73 -9.27 -14.58
CA GLU A 114 3.98 -10.00 -14.78
C GLU A 114 5.02 -9.17 -15.53
N ASP A 115 6.29 -9.42 -15.26
CA ASP A 115 7.42 -8.98 -16.10
C ASP A 115 8.09 -10.21 -16.72
N ASP A 116 9.31 -10.09 -17.26
CA ASP A 116 10.01 -11.21 -17.88
C ASP A 116 10.38 -12.34 -16.91
N TYR A 117 10.38 -12.10 -15.59
CA TYR A 117 10.94 -13.01 -14.59
C TYR A 117 9.91 -13.52 -13.58
N GLN A 118 8.95 -12.70 -13.18
CA GLN A 118 8.06 -13.02 -12.05
C GLN A 118 6.58 -12.77 -12.34
N TYR A 119 5.74 -13.59 -11.72
CA TYR A 119 4.33 -13.28 -11.52
C TYR A 119 4.17 -12.45 -10.24
N THR A 120 3.28 -11.45 -10.26
CA THR A 120 3.07 -10.56 -9.11
C THR A 120 1.61 -10.17 -8.93
N ILE A 121 1.14 -10.20 -7.67
CA ILE A 121 -0.09 -9.52 -7.24
C ILE A 121 0.32 -8.39 -6.29
N THR A 122 -0.08 -7.16 -6.60
CA THR A 122 0.16 -5.98 -5.75
C THR A 122 -1.14 -5.41 -5.24
N ASP A 123 -1.27 -5.32 -3.91
CA ASP A 123 -2.37 -4.65 -3.22
C ASP A 123 -1.89 -3.31 -2.64
N ASN A 124 -2.40 -2.20 -3.15
CA ASN A 124 -2.12 -0.85 -2.68
C ASN A 124 -3.27 -0.36 -1.80
N TYR A 125 -3.10 -0.43 -0.49
CA TYR A 125 -4.04 0.07 0.51
C TYR A 125 -3.84 1.58 0.69
N THR A 126 -4.89 2.36 0.46
CA THR A 126 -4.84 3.83 0.58
C THR A 126 -6.05 4.36 1.34
N SER A 127 -5.81 5.30 2.25
CA SER A 127 -6.86 6.12 2.87
C SER A 127 -6.44 7.58 2.94
N TYR A 128 -7.42 8.48 2.96
CA TYR A 128 -7.21 9.89 3.29
C TYR A 128 -7.92 10.19 4.61
N ASP A 129 -7.16 10.71 5.57
CA ASP A 129 -7.65 11.12 6.88
C ASP A 129 -7.67 12.65 6.93
N ASN A 130 -8.82 13.23 7.23
CA ASN A 130 -9.03 14.67 7.34
C ASN A 130 -9.31 15.13 8.78
N SER A 131 -9.01 14.28 9.78
CA SER A 131 -9.20 14.60 11.20
C SER A 131 -8.26 15.70 11.72
N GLU A 132 -7.10 15.88 11.07
CA GLU A 132 -6.05 16.82 11.47
C GLU A 132 -5.64 17.72 10.30
N GLY A 133 -5.63 19.05 10.52
CA GLY A 133 -5.13 20.05 9.56
C GLY A 133 -5.70 19.92 8.14
N ASN A 134 -4.82 19.94 7.13
CA ASN A 134 -5.16 19.75 5.71
C ASN A 134 -5.39 18.27 5.33
N GLY A 135 -5.35 17.38 6.32
CA GLY A 135 -5.41 15.94 6.16
C GLY A 135 -4.10 15.31 5.67
N PHE A 136 -4.06 13.98 5.70
CA PHE A 136 -2.92 13.17 5.29
C PHE A 136 -3.37 11.89 4.60
N VAL A 137 -2.50 11.33 3.77
CA VAL A 137 -2.72 10.05 3.10
C VAL A 137 -1.92 8.97 3.81
N ASN A 138 -2.55 7.83 4.04
CA ASN A 138 -1.88 6.61 4.50
C ASN A 138 -1.76 5.62 3.36
N GLN A 139 -0.60 4.98 3.23
CA GLN A 139 -0.34 3.98 2.20
C GLN A 139 0.34 2.75 2.79
N VAL A 140 -0.19 1.58 2.43
CA VAL A 140 0.48 0.30 2.68
C VAL A 140 0.45 -0.49 1.38
N LYS A 141 1.60 -1.02 0.98
CA LYS A 141 1.72 -1.89 -0.19
C LYS A 141 1.93 -3.32 0.28
N VAL A 142 1.17 -4.26 -0.28
CA VAL A 142 1.41 -5.69 -0.11
C VAL A 142 1.70 -6.29 -1.48
N ARG A 143 2.75 -7.11 -1.58
CA ARG A 143 3.10 -7.81 -2.82
C ARG A 143 3.21 -9.31 -2.57
N TYR A 144 2.70 -10.08 -3.49
CA TYR A 144 2.87 -11.53 -3.56
C TYR A 144 3.53 -11.83 -4.90
N TYR A 145 4.72 -12.43 -4.90
CA TYR A 145 5.46 -12.68 -6.12
C TYR A 145 6.34 -13.90 -6.02
N GLY A 146 6.67 -14.48 -7.16
CA GLY A 146 7.58 -15.61 -7.31
C GLY A 146 8.01 -15.76 -8.76
N ASP A 147 9.06 -16.56 -8.98
CA ASP A 147 9.60 -16.85 -10.31
C ASP A 147 8.55 -17.56 -11.17
N LYS A 148 8.41 -17.14 -12.44
CA LYS A 148 7.46 -17.73 -13.39
C LYS A 148 7.68 -19.24 -13.61
N ASP A 149 8.90 -19.72 -13.47
CA ASP A 149 9.24 -21.14 -13.62
C ASP A 149 8.86 -21.96 -12.38
N GLU A 150 8.54 -21.31 -11.26
CA GLU A 150 8.27 -21.96 -9.96
C GLU A 150 6.83 -21.80 -9.46
N VAL A 151 6.16 -20.71 -9.83
CA VAL A 151 4.83 -20.37 -9.29
C VAL A 151 3.81 -20.06 -10.39
N THR A 152 2.53 -20.18 -10.04
CA THR A 152 1.40 -19.76 -10.88
C THR A 152 0.60 -18.65 -10.21
N PHE A 153 -0.20 -17.90 -10.99
CA PHE A 153 -1.14 -16.93 -10.43
C PHE A 153 -2.11 -17.55 -9.42
N GLU A 154 -2.59 -18.78 -9.66
CA GLU A 154 -3.48 -19.47 -8.73
C GLU A 154 -2.82 -19.72 -7.37
N GLN A 155 -1.53 -20.07 -7.36
CA GLN A 155 -0.77 -20.20 -6.11
C GLN A 155 -0.59 -18.85 -5.41
N LEU A 156 -0.32 -17.77 -6.16
CA LEU A 156 -0.24 -16.41 -5.61
C LEU A 156 -1.59 -15.96 -5.01
N GLU A 157 -2.70 -16.24 -5.68
CA GLU A 157 -4.05 -15.96 -5.18
C GLU A 157 -4.38 -16.77 -3.92
N GLY A 158 -4.00 -18.05 -3.90
CA GLY A 158 -4.10 -18.91 -2.72
C GLY A 158 -3.31 -18.35 -1.53
N ARG A 159 -2.08 -17.89 -1.77
CA ARG A 159 -1.24 -17.24 -0.75
C ARG A 159 -1.86 -15.95 -0.23
N LYS A 160 -2.33 -15.10 -1.15
CA LYS A 160 -3.04 -13.86 -0.82
C LYS A 160 -4.27 -14.15 0.04
N TYR A 161 -5.08 -15.12 -0.36
CA TYR A 161 -6.26 -15.52 0.40
C TYR A 161 -5.91 -16.00 1.81
N TYR A 162 -4.88 -16.85 1.93
CA TYR A 162 -4.40 -17.38 3.22
C TYR A 162 -3.97 -16.26 4.19
N LEU A 163 -3.20 -15.27 3.72
CA LEU A 163 -2.68 -14.18 4.56
C LEU A 163 -3.65 -13.00 4.72
N LYS A 164 -4.67 -12.89 3.87
CA LYS A 164 -5.57 -11.74 3.78
C LYS A 164 -6.05 -11.23 5.14
N ARG A 165 -6.63 -12.10 5.97
CA ARG A 165 -7.22 -11.71 7.26
C ARG A 165 -6.18 -11.16 8.24
N LEU A 166 -4.99 -11.75 8.27
CA LEU A 166 -3.89 -11.31 9.12
C LEU A 166 -3.42 -9.92 8.67
N LEU A 167 -3.16 -9.76 7.37
CA LEU A 167 -2.65 -8.52 6.79
C LEU A 167 -3.65 -7.38 6.93
N GLU A 168 -4.92 -7.60 6.60
CA GLU A 168 -5.98 -6.62 6.79
C GLU A 168 -6.14 -6.23 8.25
N LYS A 169 -5.98 -7.17 9.19
CA LYS A 169 -6.04 -6.85 10.62
C LYS A 169 -4.86 -5.97 11.06
N ILE A 170 -3.64 -6.29 10.63
CA ILE A 170 -2.45 -5.48 10.94
C ILE A 170 -2.61 -4.07 10.38
N ILE A 171 -3.00 -3.95 9.10
CA ILE A 171 -3.18 -2.67 8.41
C ILE A 171 -4.30 -1.84 9.04
N SER A 172 -5.45 -2.46 9.32
CA SER A 172 -6.60 -1.74 9.88
C SER A 172 -6.42 -1.33 11.35
N SER A 173 -5.61 -2.05 12.11
CA SER A 173 -5.35 -1.77 13.54
C SER A 173 -4.17 -0.82 13.79
N GLY A 174 -3.46 -0.41 12.74
CA GLY A 174 -2.44 0.61 12.89
C GLY A 174 -3.03 1.94 13.38
N VAL A 175 -2.17 2.77 13.97
CA VAL A 175 -2.52 4.09 14.51
C VAL A 175 -1.55 5.12 13.95
N ILE A 176 -2.06 6.27 13.50
CA ILE A 176 -1.26 7.45 13.20
C ILE A 176 -1.44 8.44 14.34
N THR A 177 -0.34 9.00 14.83
CA THR A 177 -0.34 10.03 15.89
C THR A 177 0.49 11.22 15.45
N ASN A 178 0.03 12.43 15.78
CA ASN A 178 0.84 13.64 15.63
C ASN A 178 1.65 13.87 16.92
N ILE A 179 2.97 13.88 16.82
CA ILE A 179 3.83 14.22 17.95
C ILE A 179 4.09 15.73 17.92
N LYS A 180 3.40 16.46 18.80
CA LYS A 180 3.68 17.88 19.09
C LYS A 180 4.85 17.95 20.08
N TYR A 181 5.91 18.67 19.74
CA TYR A 181 7.03 18.99 20.64
C TYR A 181 6.85 20.38 21.24
#